data_AF-A0A2V9T211-F1
#
_entry.id   AF-A0A2V9T211-F1
#
_cell.length_a   1.000
_cell.length_b   1.000
_cell.length_c   1.000
_cell.angle_alpha   90.00
_cell.angle_beta   90.00
_cell.angle_gamma   90.00
#
_symmetry.space_group_name_H-M   'P 1'
#
loop_
_entity.id
_entity.type
_entity.pdbx_description
1 polymer ?
#
loop_
_entity_poly.entity_id
_entity_poly.type
_entity_poly.pdbx_seq_one_letter_code
_entity_poly.pdbx_strand_id
1 'polypeptide(L)' 'YEGKRHDTGDKLGFLKATVEFALKREDLGEPLREYLKGLKL' A
#
# COMPACT_ATOMS: atom_id res chain seq x y z
N TYR A 1 4.28 10.54 20.49
CA TYR A 1 4.41 10.34 19.04
C TYR A 1 3.98 8.91 18.73
N GLU A 2 2.73 8.68 18.32
CA GLU A 2 2.25 7.36 17.88
C GLU A 2 2.51 7.19 16.38
N GLY A 3 3.77 7.34 15.98
CA GLY A 3 4.19 6.95 14.65
C GLY A 3 4.28 5.44 14.60
N LYS A 4 3.41 4.78 13.83
CA LYS A 4 3.51 3.35 13.52
C LYS A 4 4.92 3.11 12.96
N ARG A 5 5.81 2.49 13.74
CA ARG A 5 7.14 2.12 13.26
C ARG A 5 6.96 0.98 12.27
N HIS A 6 7.07 1.30 10.99
CA HIS A 6 7.22 0.29 9.97
C HIS A 6 8.69 -0.16 10.04
N ASP A 7 8.96 -1.38 10.53
CA ASP A 7 10.27 -2.00 10.38
C ASP A 7 10.54 -2.16 8.88
N THR A 8 11.39 -1.29 8.34
CA THR A 8 11.80 -1.30 6.93
C THR A 8 12.73 -2.46 6.58
N GLY A 9 13.02 -3.35 7.53
CA GLY A 9 13.85 -4.54 7.34
C GLY A 9 13.13 -5.75 6.74
N ASP A 10 11.79 -5.76 6.70
CA ASP A 10 11.02 -6.87 6.15
C ASP A 10 10.38 -6.52 4.80
N LYS A 11 10.58 -7.41 3.81
CA LYS A 11 10.10 -7.24 2.43
C LYS A 11 8.59 -7.07 2.37
N LEU A 12 7.85 -7.74 3.26
CA LEU A 12 6.41 -7.60 3.33
C LEU A 12 6.00 -6.21 3.85
N GLY A 13 6.74 -5.66 4.80
CA GLY A 13 6.55 -4.29 5.30
C GLY A 13 6.72 -3.25 4.19
N PHE A 14 7.75 -3.40 3.36
CA PHE A 14 7.98 -2.54 2.20
C PHE A 14 6.84 -2.59 1.18
N LEU A 15 6.35 -3.80 0.84
CA LEU A 15 5.23 -3.97 -0.08
C LEU A 15 3.95 -3.33 0.46
N LYS A 16 3.64 -3.52 1.75
CA LYS A 16 2.48 -2.90 2.40
C LYS A 16 2.55 -1.38 2.34
N ALA A 17 3.69 -0.79 2.72
CA ALA A 17 3.87 0.67 2.68
C ALA A 17 3.71 1.21 1.26
N THR A 18 4.30 0.54 0.27
CA THR A 18 4.20 0.94 -1.14
C THR A 18 2.75 0.97 -1.63
N VAL A 19 1.97 -0.07 -1.32
CA VAL A 19 0.54 -0.13 -1.67
C VAL A 19 -0.25 0.95 -0.93
N GLU A 20 0.01 1.17 0.37
CA GLU A 20 -0.66 2.22 1.16
C GLU A 20 -0.40 3.62 0.60
N PHE A 21 0.83 3.94 0.20
CA PHE A 21 1.17 5.23 -0.40
C PHE A 21 0.57 5.39 -1.79
N ALA A 22 0.59 4.33 -2.61
CA ALA A 22 -0.01 4.37 -3.94
C ALA A 22 -1.54 4.59 -3.88
N LEU A 23 -2.22 3.99 -2.90
CA LEU A 23 -3.67 4.19 -2.70
C LEU A 23 -4.06 5.61 -2.28
N LYS A 24 -3.12 6.42 -1.77
CA LYS A 24 -3.36 7.82 -1.35
C LYS A 24 -3.11 8.84 -2.47
N ARG A 25 -2.50 8.42 -3.59
CA ARG A 25 -2.22 9.31 -4.72
C ARG A 25 -3.47 9.53 -5.57
N GLU A 26 -3.74 10.76 -5.97
CA GLU A 26 -4.92 11.11 -6.79
C GLU A 26 -4.89 10.44 -8.18
N ASP A 27 -3.70 10.28 -8.76
CA ASP A 27 -3.50 9.71 -10.10
C ASP A 27 -3.45 8.18 -10.13
N LEU A 28 -3.19 7.53 -8.99
CA LEU A 28 -2.98 6.07 -8.91
C LEU A 28 -3.95 5.34 -7.99
N GLY A 29 -4.58 6.04 -7.04
CA GLY A 29 -5.33 5.40 -5.97
C GLY A 29 -6.58 4.68 -6.45
N GLU A 30 -7.37 5.34 -7.30
CA GLU A 30 -8.58 4.77 -7.89
C GLU A 30 -8.28 3.57 -8.81
N PRO A 31 -7.40 3.67 -9.83
CA PRO A 31 -7.10 2.52 -10.69
C PRO A 31 -6.47 1.34 -9.92
N LEU A 32 -5.62 1.62 -8.92
CA LEU A 32 -5.04 0.56 -8.09
C LEU A 32 -6.09 -0.15 -7.24
N ARG A 33 -7.07 0.59 -6.69
CA ARG A 33 -8.14 0.01 -5.89
C ARG A 33 -9.03 -0.92 -6.72
N GLU A 34 -9.34 -0.54 -7.95
CA GLU A 34 -10.11 -1.40 -8.87
C GLU A 34 -9.32 -2.65 -9.26
N TYR A 35 -8.02 -2.53 -9.53
CA TYR A 35 -7.15 -3.69 -9.77
C TYR A 35 -7.16 -4.67 -8.60
N LEU A 36 -6.98 -4.17 -7.36
CA LEU A 36 -6.93 -5.01 -6.16
C LEU A 36 -8.25 -5.76 -5.91
N LYS A 37 -9.41 -5.13 -6.15
CA LYS A 37 -10.73 -5.78 -6.06
C LYS A 37 -10.92 -6.90 -7.07
N GLY A 38 -10.23 -6.85 -8.21
CA GLY A 38 -10.29 -7.86 -9.27
C GLY A 38 -9.42 -9.08 -9.02
N LEU A 39 -8.56 -9.07 -8.00
CA LEU A 39 -7.71 -10.21 -7.67
C LEU A 39 -8.54 -11.33 -7.02
N LYS A 40 -8.41 -12.55 -7.54
CA LYS A 40 -8.90 -13.77 -6.88
C LYS A 40 -7.80 -14.30 -5.95
N LEU A 41 -7.80 -13.83 -4.71
CA LEU A 41 -6.89 -14.23 -3.63
C LEU A 41 -7.60 -15.11 -2.60
#